data_AF-A0A9X1SB36-F1
#
_entry.id   AF-A0A9X1SB36-F1
#
_cell.length_a   1.000
_cell.length_b   1.000
_cell.length_c   1.000
_cell.angle_alpha   90.00
_cell.angle_beta   90.00
_cell.angle_gamma   90.00
#
_symmetry.space_group_name_H-M   'P 1'
#
loop_
_entity.id
_entity.type
_entity.pdbx_description
1 polymer ?
#
loop_
_entity_poly.entity_id
_entity_poly.type
_entity_poly.pdbx_seq_one_letter_code
_entity_poly.pdbx_strand_id
1 'polypeptide(L)' 'MEIGKQQIIDFLKNRGSGDQAGEAESQLPDKVDTDKDSGLLSKLGVNPQDLIGKFSGGLGGLPGA' A
#
# COMPACT_ATOMS: atom_id res chain seq x y z
N MET A 1 -1.73 -9.17 -7.22
CA MET A 1 -2.59 -8.07 -7.71
C MET A 1 -1.70 -6.87 -7.96
N GLU A 2 -1.85 -6.16 -9.10
CA GLU A 2 -0.99 -5.02 -9.41
C GLU A 2 -1.61 -3.70 -8.98
N ILE A 3 -0.86 -2.91 -8.21
CA ILE A 3 -1.26 -1.58 -7.75
C ILE A 3 -0.20 -0.59 -8.26
N GLY A 4 -0.65 0.58 -8.73
CA GLY A 4 0.30 1.62 -9.17
C GLY A 4 1.09 2.15 -7.98
N LYS A 5 2.41 2.39 -8.14
CA LYS A 5 3.25 2.89 -7.03
C LYS A 5 2.67 4.13 -6.35
N GLN A 6 2.09 5.03 -7.14
CA GLN A 6 1.46 6.26 -6.66
C GLN A 6 0.35 5.98 -5.65
N GLN A 7 -0.46 4.93 -5.86
CA GLN A 7 -1.52 4.56 -4.93
C GLN A 7 -0.98 4.06 -3.58
N ILE A 8 0.17 3.39 -3.59
CA ILE A 8 0.84 2.93 -2.36
C ILE A 8 1.46 4.10 -1.61
N ILE A 9 2.10 5.03 -2.34
CA ILE A 9 2.65 6.27 -1.79
C ILE A 9 1.53 7.11 -1.15
N ASP A 10 0.40 7.27 -1.84
CA ASP A 10 -0.77 7.99 -1.32
C ASP A 10 -1.34 7.30 -0.07
N PHE A 11 -1.41 5.97 -0.07
CA PHE A 11 -1.82 5.21 1.11
C PHE A 11 -0.88 5.43 2.31
N LEU A 12 0.44 5.38 2.07
CA LEU A 12 1.45 5.65 3.09
C LEU A 12 1.35 7.08 3.62
N LYS A 13 1.24 8.07 2.73
CA LYS A 13 1.06 9.48 3.11
C LYS A 13 -0.21 9.70 3.94
N ASN A 14 -1.33 9.08 3.54
CA ASN A 14 -2.60 9.19 4.26
C ASN A 14 -2.55 8.55 5.67
N ARG A 15 -1.68 7.55 5.87
CA ARG A 15 -1.43 6.94 7.19
C ARG A 15 -0.52 7.78 8.09
N GLY A 16 0.15 8.80 7.55
CA GLY A 16 1.21 9.54 8.24
C GLY A 16 2.61 8.91 8.08
N SER A 17 2.76 7.89 7.24
CA SER A 17 4.03 7.23 6.93
C SER A 17 4.80 7.95 5.82
N GLY A 18 5.14 9.22 6.06
CA GLY A 18 5.82 10.08 5.08
C GLY A 18 7.19 9.57 4.64
N ASP A 19 8.01 9.08 5.58
CA ASP A 19 9.35 8.55 5.30
C ASP A 19 9.28 7.31 4.40
N GLN A 20 8.38 6.38 4.74
CA GLN A 20 8.16 5.16 3.96
C GLN A 20 7.60 5.48 2.58
N ALA A 21 6.81 6.54 2.44
CA ALA A 21 6.30 6.99 1.14
C ALA A 21 7.44 7.46 0.21
N GLY A 22 8.44 8.16 0.74
CA GLY A 22 9.62 8.56 -0.03
C GLY A 22 10.50 7.37 -0.44
N GLU A 23 10.71 6.42 0.47
CA GLU A 23 11.41 5.17 0.14
C GLU A 23 10.66 4.33 -0.89
N ALA A 24 9.34 4.22 -0.73
CA ALA A 24 8.46 3.53 -1.68
C ALA A 24 8.59 4.13 -3.07
N GLU A 25 8.69 5.46 -3.19
CA GLU A 25 8.78 6.15 -4.46
C GLU A 25 10.07 5.84 -5.25
N SER A 26 11.15 5.51 -4.54
CA SER A 26 12.46 5.15 -5.14
C SER A 26 12.66 3.64 -5.30
N GLN A 27 12.07 2.83 -4.42
CA GLN A 27 12.27 1.38 -4.41
C GLN A 27 11.17 0.62 -5.16
N LEU A 28 9.94 1.14 -5.19
CA LEU A 28 8.84 0.44 -5.84
C LEU A 28 8.85 0.65 -7.36
N PRO A 29 8.65 -0.42 -8.15
CA PRO A 29 8.42 -0.31 -9.58
C PRO A 29 7.10 0.41 -9.89
N ASP A 30 6.92 0.90 -11.12
CA ASP A 30 5.70 1.64 -11.51
C ASP A 30 4.41 0.84 -11.30
N LYS A 31 4.49 -0.48 -11.48
CA LYS A 31 3.47 -1.46 -11.10
C LYS A 31 4.03 -2.35 -10.00
N VAL A 32 3.38 -2.33 -8.85
CA VAL A 32 3.76 -3.13 -7.69
C VAL A 32 2.82 -4.31 -7.58
N ASP A 33 3.37 -5.52 -7.63
CA ASP A 33 2.59 -6.74 -7.46
C ASP A 33 2.56 -7.09 -5.98
N THR A 34 1.40 -6.89 -5.34
CA THR A 34 1.19 -7.19 -3.92
C THR A 34 1.51 -8.63 -3.52
N ASP A 35 1.45 -9.59 -4.47
CA ASP A 35 1.81 -10.98 -4.22
C ASP A 35 3.34 -11.20 -4.32
N LYS A 36 3.97 -10.71 -5.40
CA LYS A 36 5.41 -10.92 -5.66
C LYS A 36 6.31 -9.97 -4.87
N ASP A 37 5.91 -8.71 -4.76
CA ASP A 37 6.62 -7.65 -4.05
C ASP A 37 6.20 -7.55 -2.57
N SER A 38 5.48 -8.55 -2.06
CA SER A 38 5.06 -8.64 -0.66
C SER A 38 6.21 -8.42 0.32
N GLY A 39 7.41 -8.93 0.03
CA GLY A 39 8.60 -8.69 0.85
C GLY A 39 9.12 -7.25 0.80
N LEU A 40 9.01 -6.57 -0.34
CA LEU A 40 9.41 -5.17 -0.50
C LEU A 40 8.41 -4.24 0.21
N LEU A 41 7.12 -4.52 0.04
CA LEU A 41 6.04 -3.84 0.77
C LEU A 41 6.19 -4.01 2.28
N SER A 42 6.50 -5.23 2.75
CA SER A 42 6.70 -5.51 4.18
C SER A 42 7.87 -4.70 4.77
N LYS A 43 8.96 -4.49 4.01
CA LYS A 43 10.08 -3.62 4.44
C LYS A 43 9.64 -2.16 4.62
N LEU A 44 8.73 -1.70 3.78
CA LEU A 44 8.12 -0.37 3.84
C LEU A 44 6.97 -0.31 4.87
N GLY A 45 6.75 -1.36 5.66
CA GLY A 45 5.64 -1.45 6.63
C GLY A 45 4.25 -1.51 5.99
N VAL A 46 4.19 -1.83 4.69
CA VAL A 46 2.96 -1.98 3.92
C VAL A 46 2.58 -3.45 3.86
N ASN A 47 1.40 -3.78 4.37
CA ASN A 47 0.88 -5.14 4.27
C ASN A 47 0.07 -5.30 2.97
N PRO A 48 0.40 -6.27 2.10
CA PRO A 48 -0.35 -6.50 0.87
C PRO A 48 -1.82 -6.85 1.13
N GLN A 49 -2.17 -7.52 2.24
CA GLN A 49 -3.57 -7.71 2.61
C GLN A 49 -4.30 -6.40 2.93
N ASP A 50 -3.63 -5.41 3.51
CA ASP A 50 -4.22 -4.10 3.83
C ASP A 50 -4.50 -3.32 2.54
N LEU A 51 -3.57 -3.38 1.58
CA LEU A 51 -3.76 -2.85 0.23
C LEU A 51 -4.93 -3.54 -0.47
N ILE A 52 -4.94 -4.89 -0.51
CA ILE A 52 -6.05 -5.63 -1.12
C ILE A 52 -7.36 -5.25 -0.45
N GLY A 53 -7.46 -5.24 0.88
CA GLY A 53 -8.68 -4.81 1.59
C GLY A 53 -9.13 -3.39 1.23
N LYS A 54 -8.18 -2.44 1.13
CA LYS A 54 -8.46 -1.04 0.77
C LYS A 54 -8.90 -0.86 -0.68
N PHE A 55 -8.29 -1.59 -1.61
CA PHE A 55 -8.49 -1.42 -3.05
C PHE A 55 -9.50 -2.39 -3.67
N SER A 56 -9.62 -3.62 -3.15
CA SER A 56 -10.60 -4.62 -3.59
C SER A 56 -11.92 -4.55 -2.84
N GLY A 57 -11.91 -4.01 -1.62
CA GLY A 57 -13.07 -3.85 -0.76
C GLY A 57 -13.36 -2.38 -0.52
N GLY A 58 -13.45 -1.59 -1.59
CA GLY A 58 -13.87 -0.19 -1.47
C GLY A 58 -15.03 -0.05 -0.47
N LEU A 59 -15.08 1.09 0.22
CA LEU A 59 -16.13 1.54 1.14
C LEU A 59 -16.28 0.82 2.51
N GLY A 60 -15.79 1.49 3.57
CA GLY A 60 -16.65 1.82 4.72
C GLY A 60 -16.88 0.79 5.84
N GLY A 61 -16.01 -0.19 6.06
CA GLY A 61 -16.18 -1.15 7.16
C GLY A 61 -15.81 -0.61 8.56
N LEU A 62 -16.57 0.34 9.11
CA LEU A 62 -16.81 0.39 10.56
C LEU A 62 -17.99 -0.55 10.85
N PRO A 63 -17.81 -1.73 11.47
CA PRO A 63 -18.89 -2.39 12.19
C PRO A 63 -18.76 -1.96 13.66
N GLY A 64 -19.37 -0.83 14.04
CA GLY A 64 -19.30 -0.40 15.43
C GLY A 64 -19.93 0.95 15.75
N ALA A 65 -21.25 1.05 15.58
CA ALA A 65 -22.14 1.81 16.48
C ALA A 65 -23.56 1.26 16.32
#